data_AF-A0A9E3TU54-F1
#
_entry.id   AF-A0A9E3TU54-F1
#
_cell.length_a   1.000
_cell.length_b   1.000
_cell.length_c   1.000
_cell.angle_alpha   90.00
_cell.angle_beta   90.00
_cell.angle_gamma   90.00
#
_symmetry.space_group_name_H-M   'P 1'
#
loop_
_entity.id
_entity.type
_entity.pdbx_description
1 polymer ?
#
loop_
_entity_poly.entity_id
_entity_poly.type
_entity_poly.pdbx_seq_one_letter_code
_entity_poly.pdbx_strand_id
1 'polypeptide(L)'
;MSGLVPYESIAAEAVNQETRAILDRLAQTYIVEIEAPYDAIADWYVQIRLTKKPELAGYYGVSLQEAATLVAESMKQSAAA
;
A
#
# COMPACT_ATOMS: atom_id res chain seq x y z
N MET A 1 -15.14 -11.36 1.72
CA MET A 1 -14.72 -10.43 2.79
C MET A 1 -13.41 -9.82 2.30
N SER A 2 -13.33 -8.51 2.06
CA SER A 2 -12.04 -7.88 1.75
C SER A 2 -11.16 -7.96 2.99
N GLY A 3 -10.02 -8.65 2.91
CA GLY A 3 -9.04 -8.78 4.00
C GLY A 3 -8.19 -7.52 4.22
N LEU A 4 -8.63 -6.39 3.67
CA LEU A 4 -7.92 -5.11 3.69
C LEU A 4 -8.00 -4.50 5.08
N VAL A 5 -6.84 -4.19 5.64
CA VAL A 5 -6.70 -3.46 6.90
C VAL A 5 -5.88 -2.20 6.68
N PRO A 6 -6.08 -1.14 7.49
CA PRO A 6 -5.18 0.00 7.48
C PRO A 6 -3.74 -0.46 7.71
N TYR A 7 -2.77 0.05 6.93
CA TYR A 7 -1.38 -0.40 7.05
C TYR A 7 -0.80 -0.19 8.48
N GLU A 8 -1.31 0.79 9.22
CA GLU A 8 -0.95 1.06 10.62
C GLU A 8 -1.28 -0.12 11.56
N SER A 9 -2.25 -0.96 11.15
CA SER A 9 -2.64 -2.15 11.91
C SER A 9 -1.68 -3.32 11.72
N ILE A 10 -0.72 -3.21 10.80
CA ILE A 10 0.28 -4.26 10.56
C ILE A 10 1.47 -4.07 11.48
N ALA A 11 1.89 -5.19 12.09
CA ALA A 11 3.04 -5.23 12.99
C ALA A 11 4.28 -4.69 12.29
N ALA A 12 5.03 -3.82 12.96
CA ALA A 12 6.25 -3.22 12.42
C ALA A 12 7.30 -4.27 12.02
N GLU A 13 7.26 -5.46 12.64
CA GLU A 13 8.16 -6.59 12.38
C GLU A 13 7.85 -7.29 11.04
N ALA A 14 6.62 -7.15 10.54
CA ALA A 14 6.18 -7.75 9.28
C ALA A 14 6.64 -6.95 8.05
N VAL A 15 7.17 -5.74 8.25
CA VAL A 15 7.51 -4.79 7.19
C VAL A 15 8.91 -4.23 7.43
N ASN A 16 9.79 -4.29 6.43
CA ASN A 16 11.12 -3.72 6.57
C ASN A 16 11.06 -2.17 6.71
N GLN A 17 12.11 -1.55 7.26
CA GLN A 17 12.13 -0.11 7.54
C GLN A 17 11.94 0.75 6.27
N GLU A 18 12.48 0.34 5.14
CA GLU A 18 12.39 1.09 3.88
C GLU A 18 10.95 1.12 3.35
N THR A 19 10.30 -0.03 3.32
CA THR A 19 8.88 -0.16 2.95
C THR A 19 8.00 0.62 3.91
N ARG A 20 8.30 0.57 5.21
CA ARG A 20 7.57 1.33 6.22
C ARG A 20 7.65 2.83 5.99
N ALA A 21 8.83 3.36 5.68
CA ALA A 21 9.01 4.78 5.38
C ALA A 21 8.20 5.23 4.14
N ILE A 22 8.08 4.37 3.12
CA ILE A 22 7.24 4.64 1.94
C ILE A 22 5.77 4.69 2.35
N LEU A 23 5.28 3.68 3.06
CA LEU A 23 3.89 3.60 3.52
C LEU A 23 3.52 4.75 4.45
N ASP A 24 4.38 5.11 5.41
CA ASP A 24 4.17 6.24 6.31
C ASP A 24 4.02 7.55 5.53
N ARG A 25 4.86 7.77 4.51
CA ARG A 25 4.79 8.96 3.65
C ARG A 25 3.48 9.02 2.86
N LEU A 26 3.03 7.88 2.34
CA LEU A 26 1.75 7.78 1.63
C LEU A 26 0.58 8.08 2.58
N ALA A 27 0.62 7.52 3.78
CA ALA A 27 -0.43 7.66 4.77
C ALA A 27 -0.62 9.08 5.34
N GLN A 28 0.38 9.95 5.22
CA GLN A 28 0.24 11.36 5.58
C GLN A 28 -0.84 12.08 4.76
N THR A 29 -1.13 11.59 3.55
CA THR A 29 -2.03 12.25 2.60
C THR A 29 -3.19 11.35 2.17
N TYR A 30 -3.00 10.03 2.21
CA TYR A 30 -3.94 9.05 1.66
C TYR A 30 -4.33 7.99 2.67
N ILE A 31 -5.46 7.31 2.42
CA ILE A 31 -5.81 6.10 3.15
C ILE A 31 -5.04 4.96 2.51
N VAL A 32 -4.17 4.31 3.28
CA VAL A 32 -3.36 3.17 2.82
C VAL A 32 -3.87 1.90 3.49
N GLU A 33 -4.34 0.97 2.68
CA GLU A 33 -4.84 -0.32 3.12
C GLU A 33 -4.01 -1.43 2.50
N ILE A 34 -3.78 -2.48 3.27
CA ILE A 34 -3.01 -3.62 2.84
C ILE A 34 -3.73 -4.90 3.22
N GLU A 35 -3.62 -5.89 2.34
CA GLU A 35 -4.04 -7.26 2.61
C GLU A 35 -2.78 -8.11 2.69
N ALA A 36 -2.57 -8.69 3.86
CA ALA A 36 -1.47 -9.60 4.12
C ALA A 36 -1.76 -10.94 3.43
N PRO A 37 -0.73 -11.62 2.92
CA PRO A 37 -0.90 -12.91 2.26
C PRO A 37 -1.40 -13.98 3.24
N TYR A 38 -2.40 -14.76 2.81
CA TYR A 38 -2.94 -15.88 3.59
C TYR A 38 -2.04 -17.12 3.59
N ASP A 39 -1.17 -17.25 2.59
CA ASP A 39 -0.26 -18.36 2.38
C ASP A 39 1.13 -17.87 1.97
N ALA A 40 2.17 -18.68 2.16
CA ALA A 40 3.57 -18.34 1.85
C ALA A 40 3.85 -18.03 0.36
N ILE A 41 2.88 -18.26 -0.51
CA ILE A 41 2.94 -18.06 -1.97
C ILE A 41 2.10 -16.83 -2.38
N ALA A 42 1.27 -16.29 -1.49
CA ALA A 42 0.46 -15.13 -1.80
C ALA A 42 1.32 -13.86 -1.71
N ASP A 43 1.16 -13.00 -2.70
CA ASP A 43 1.78 -11.68 -2.73
C ASP A 43 0.98 -10.69 -1.88
N TRP A 44 1.67 -9.68 -1.36
CA TRP A 44 1.02 -8.59 -0.65
C TRP A 44 0.18 -7.76 -1.60
N TYR A 45 -0.99 -7.31 -1.14
CA TYR A 45 -1.78 -6.34 -1.87
C TYR A 45 -1.79 -5.01 -1.13
N VAL A 46 -1.50 -3.93 -1.86
CA VAL A 46 -1.55 -2.55 -1.34
C VAL A 46 -2.57 -1.78 -2.14
N GLN A 47 -3.50 -1.14 -1.45
CA GLN A 47 -4.50 -0.23 -2.02
C GLN A 47 -4.37 1.14 -1.37
N ILE A 48 -4.37 2.18 -2.19
CA ILE A 48 -4.42 3.57 -1.74
C ILE A 48 -5.73 4.20 -2.20
N ARG A 49 -6.44 4.80 -1.25
CA ARG A 49 -7.70 5.50 -1.48
C ARG A 49 -7.59 6.96 -1.10
N LEU A 50 -8.25 7.81 -1.88
CA LEU A 50 -8.55 9.19 -1.46
C LEU A 50 -9.75 9.15 -0.52
N THR A 51 -9.78 10.03 0.49
CA THR A 51 -10.92 10.15 1.43
C THR A 51 -12.28 10.37 0.76
N LYS A 52 -12.30 10.75 -0.54
CA LYS A 52 -13.52 11.02 -1.32
C LYS A 52 -13.61 10.28 -2.66
N LYS A 53 -12.68 9.37 -2.99
CA LYS A 53 -12.73 8.57 -4.23
C LYS A 53 -12.52 7.09 -3.90
N PRO A 54 -13.13 6.16 -4.67
CA PRO A 54 -13.10 4.74 -4.34
C PRO A 54 -11.68 4.14 -4.36
N GLU A 55 -10.80 4.56 -5.27
CA GLU A 55 -9.43 4.05 -5.38
C GLU A 55 -8.55 5.04 -6.16
N LEU A 56 -7.29 5.16 -5.74
CA LEU A 56 -6.27 5.94 -6.44
C LEU A 56 -5.28 5.03 -7.19
N ALA A 57 -4.83 3.96 -6.53
CA ALA A 57 -3.97 2.92 -7.11
C ALA A 57 -3.99 1.66 -6.24
N GLY A 58 -3.82 0.49 -6.85
CA GLY A 58 -3.65 -0.78 -6.14
C GLY A 58 -2.79 -1.76 -6.94
N TYR A 59 -1.96 -2.53 -6.24
CA TYR A 59 -1.04 -3.51 -6.86
C TYR A 59 -1.12 -4.85 -6.15
N TYR A 60 -1.24 -5.92 -6.94
CA TYR A 60 -1.31 -7.33 -6.54
C TYR A 60 -0.18 -8.10 -7.25
N GLY A 61 0.33 -9.16 -6.62
CA GLY A 61 1.27 -10.06 -7.30
C GLY A 61 2.74 -9.64 -7.23
N VAL A 62 3.09 -8.74 -6.30
CA VAL A 62 4.45 -8.24 -6.09
C VAL A 62 4.75 -8.11 -4.60
N SER A 63 6.02 -7.92 -4.24
CA SER A 63 6.41 -7.65 -2.86
C SER A 63 5.74 -6.38 -2.32
N LEU A 64 5.51 -6.30 -1.01
CA LEU A 64 4.92 -5.11 -0.36
C LEU A 64 5.68 -3.83 -0.70
N GLN A 65 7.01 -3.92 -0.78
CA GLN A 65 7.88 -2.81 -1.14
C GLN A 65 7.67 -2.35 -2.58
N GLU A 66 7.58 -3.29 -3.51
CA GLU A 66 7.35 -3.00 -4.92
C GLU A 66 5.97 -2.39 -5.14
N ALA A 67 4.93 -2.96 -4.52
CA ALA A 67 3.59 -2.40 -4.53
C ALA A 67 3.58 -0.95 -4.00
N ALA A 68 4.20 -0.71 -2.83
CA ALA A 68 4.28 0.64 -2.25
C ALA A 68 5.04 1.63 -3.15
N THR A 69 6.12 1.17 -3.79
CA THR A 69 6.93 1.97 -4.72
C THR A 69 6.14 2.33 -5.97
N LEU A 70 5.51 1.35 -6.61
CA LEU A 70 4.70 1.54 -7.82
C LEU A 70 3.55 2.52 -7.57
N VAL A 71 2.88 2.44 -6.41
CA VAL A 71 1.88 3.44 -6.04
C VAL A 71 2.51 4.82 -5.89
N ALA A 72 3.62 4.94 -5.16
CA ALA A 72 4.29 6.23 -4.97
C ALA A 72 4.69 6.88 -6.31
N GLU A 73 5.09 6.09 -7.31
CA GLU A 73 5.41 6.57 -8.66
C GLU A 73 4.16 6.97 -9.46
N SER A 74 3.10 6.16 -9.43
CA SER A 74 1.80 6.48 -10.05
C SER A 74 1.25 7.84 -9.59
N MET A 75 1.40 8.14 -8.29
CA MET A 75 0.95 9.41 -7.74
C MET A 75 1.80 10.61 -8.16
N LYS A 76 3.12 10.43 -8.33
CA LYS A 76 3.99 11.50 -8.84
C LYS A 76 3.61 11.89 -10.26
N GLN A 77 3.26 10.90 -11.09
CA GLN A 77 2.81 11.15 -12.46
C GLN A 77 1.43 11.85 -12.49
N SER A 78 0.52 11.45 -11.61
CA SER A 78 -0.82 12.05 -11.51
C SER A 78 -0.81 13.49 -11.00
N ALA A 79 0.19 13.89 -10.20
CA ALA A 79 0.34 15.25 -9.69
C ALA A 79 0.97 16.22 -10.70
N ALA A 80 1.53 15.72 -11.80
CA ALA A 80 2.19 16.49 -12.84
C ALA A 80 1.31 16.75 -14.07
N ALA A 81 0.04 16.30 -14.05
CA ALA A 81 -0.93 16.38 -15.13
C ALA A 81 -1.99 17.47 -14.90
#